data_AF-A0A7C5Q1Q3-F1
#
_entry.id   AF-A0A7C5Q1Q3-F1
#
_cell.length_a   1.000
_cell.length_b   1.000
_cell.length_c   1.000
_cell.angle_alpha   90.00
_cell.angle_beta   90.00
_cell.angle_gamma   90.00
#
_symmetry.space_group_name_H-M   'P 1'
#
loop_
_entity.id
_entity.type
_entity.pdbx_description
1 polymer ?
#
loop_
_entity_poly.entity_id
_entity_poly.type
_entity_poly.pdbx_seq_one_letter_code
_entity_poly.pdbx_strand_id
1 'polypeptide(L)' 'MKYHLWTIGCQMNEADSQRVGSELEKLGYR' A
#
# COMPACT_ATOMS: atom_id res chain seq x y z
N MET A 1 4.28 5.79 12.67
CA MET A 1 5.12 6.29 11.55
C MET A 1 4.22 6.66 10.37
N LYS A 2 4.65 7.58 9.50
CA LYS A 2 3.93 7.89 8.26
C LYS A 2 4.45 7.07 7.08
N TYR A 3 3.59 6.65 6.15
CA TYR A 3 4.03 6.03 4.89
C TYR A 3 3.34 6.65 3.66
N HIS A 4 3.97 6.46 2.51
CA HIS A 4 3.42 6.82 1.21
C HIS A 4 3.63 5.67 0.24
N LEU A 5 2.57 5.25 -0.43
CA LEU A 5 2.63 4.33 -1.56
C LEU A 5 2.45 5.14 -2.84
N TRP A 6 3.34 4.91 -3.80
CA TRP A 6 3.25 5.46 -5.13
C TRP A 6 3.01 4.32 -6.12
N THR A 7 1.79 4.23 -6.63
CA THR A 7 1.40 3.17 -7.56
C THR A 7 1.62 3.61 -8.99
N ILE A 8 2.34 2.80 -9.77
CA ILE A 8 2.51 2.99 -11.23
C ILE A 8 2.21 1.66 -11.90
N GLY A 9 1.38 1.67 -12.95
CA GLY A 9 1.12 0.50 -13.77
C GLY A 9 -0.36 0.28 -14.04
N CYS A 10 -0.78 -0.98 -14.00
CA CYS A 10 -2.14 -1.42 -14.32
C CYS A 10 -2.96 -1.74 -13.07
N GLN A 11 -4.17 -2.26 -13.28
CA GLN A 11 -5.10 -2.65 -12.22
C GLN A 11 -4.48 -3.65 -11.23
N MET A 12 -3.57 -4.53 -11.67
CA MET A 12 -2.87 -5.45 -10.77
C MET A 12 -1.99 -4.68 -9.77
N ASN A 13 -1.32 -3.62 -10.20
CA ASN A 13 -0.44 -2.82 -9.33
C ASN A 13 -1.24 -2.05 -8.27
N GLU A 14 -2.45 -1.61 -8.61
CA GLU A 14 -3.38 -1.00 -7.66
C GLU A 14 -3.81 -2.00 -6.60
N ALA A 15 -4.21 -3.21 -7.01
CA ALA A 15 -4.56 -4.28 -6.07
C ALA A 15 -3.40 -4.65 -5.13
N ASP A 16 -2.18 -4.73 -5.66
CA ASP A 16 -0.99 -5.00 -4.86
C ASP A 16 -0.68 -3.86 -3.89
N SER A 17 -0.85 -2.60 -4.32
CA SER A 17 -0.63 -1.43 -3.47
C SER A 17 -1.63 -1.39 -2.31
N GLN A 18 -2.90 -1.72 -2.58
CA GLN A 18 -3.92 -1.84 -1.53
C GLN A 18 -3.56 -2.95 -0.52
N ARG A 19 -3.11 -4.11 -1.01
CA ARG A 19 -2.68 -5.22 -0.15
C ARG A 19 -1.51 -4.80 0.75
N VAL A 20 -0.46 -4.20 0.18
CA VAL A 20 0.70 -3.71 0.95
C VAL A 20 0.27 -2.66 1.97
N GLY A 21 -0.60 -1.72 1.58
CA GLY A 21 -1.15 -0.71 2.49
C GLY A 21 -1.82 -1.34 3.71
N SER A 22 -2.67 -2.35 3.50
CA SER A 22 -3.37 -3.03 4.59
C SER A 22 -2.43 -3.74 5.57
N GLU A 23 -1.29 -4.27 5.10
CA GLU A 23 -0.29 -4.88 5.97
C GLU A 23 0.53 -3.82 6.73
N LEU A 24 0.84 -2.68 6.09
CA LEU A 24 1.51 -1.56 6.76
C LEU A 24 0.65 -0.98 7.90
N GLU A 25 -0.66 -0.89 7.70
CA GLU A 25 -1.60 -0.47 8.75
C GLU A 25 -1.59 -1.42 9.96
N LYS A 26 -1.56 -2.75 9.72
CA LYS A 26 -1.45 -3.76 10.79
C LYS A 26 -0.15 -3.64 11.59
N LEU A 27 0.91 -3.16 10.95
CA LEU A 27 2.21 -2.90 11.58
C LEU A 27 2.27 -1.53 12.31
N GLY A 28 1.19 -0.75 12.29
CA GLY A 28 1.09 0.55 12.98
C GLY A 28 1.63 1.75 12.17
N TYR A 29 1.85 1.57 10.87
CA TYR A 29 2.10 2.68 9.96
C TYR A 29 0.77 3.33 9.54
N ARG A 30 0.78 4.64 9.26
CA ARG A 30 -0.42 5.41 8.91
C ARG A 30 -0.14 6.50 7.87
#